data_AF-A0AAD5DBE8-F1
#
_entry.id   AF-A0AAD5DBE8-F1
#
_cell.length_a   1.000
_cell.length_b   1.000
_cell.length_c   1.000
_cell.angle_alpha   90.00
_cell.angle_beta   90.00
_cell.angle_gamma   90.00
#
_symmetry.space_group_name_H-M   'P 1'
#
loop_
_entity.id
_entity.type
_entity.pdbx_description
1 polymer ?
#
loop_
_entity_poly.entity_id
_entity_poly.type
_entity_poly.pdbx_seq_one_letter_code
_entity_poly.pdbx_strand_id
1 'polypeptide(L)'
;MLAFGLGTHFVPSENLRSLENALEKMAASLDSPNVAATSMIINKFAQEATQPTYKMRLILGLIRPDKIKEWSNLKRRKETEDQVRLNMINQCFCGESCEEILSSLERLATKVQEKWVHDAITSMKSANPLGLKIFLRTIREGRTKNIKQCIETEYIAISHVLGRTCSNNFYEGSRAMLIDKDKKPQWEPSKLEEVTEEMVAKCLSISFSEDDDWLPLQLPTKANRSNVGPSKL
;
A
#
# COMPACT_ATOMS: atom_id res chain seq x y z
N MET A 1 -3.20 5.78 8.39
CA MET A 1 -3.41 4.32 8.28
C MET A 1 -4.81 3.93 8.73
N LEU A 2 -5.17 4.12 10.00
CA LEU A 2 -6.49 3.73 10.53
C LEU A 2 -7.68 4.38 9.79
N ALA A 3 -7.66 5.70 9.61
CA ALA A 3 -8.73 6.42 8.88
C ALA A 3 -8.87 6.03 7.39
N PHE A 4 -7.85 5.39 6.81
CA PHE A 4 -7.86 4.93 5.42
C PHE A 4 -8.03 3.40 5.31
N GLY A 5 -8.37 2.72 6.41
CA GLY A 5 -8.59 1.26 6.42
C GLY A 5 -7.33 0.40 6.32
N LEU A 6 -6.12 0.99 6.36
CA LEU A 6 -4.85 0.26 6.27
C LEU A 6 -4.43 -0.38 7.61
N GLY A 7 -4.91 0.17 8.72
CA GLY A 7 -4.77 -0.44 10.04
C GLY A 7 -6.14 -0.78 10.58
N THR A 8 -6.28 -1.92 11.26
CA THR A 8 -7.55 -2.33 11.89
C THR A 8 -7.74 -1.69 13.26
N HIS A 9 -6.66 -1.42 13.98
CA HIS A 9 -6.65 -0.84 15.31
C HIS A 9 -5.47 0.14 15.45
N PHE A 10 -5.57 1.06 16.42
CA PHE A 10 -4.44 1.89 16.85
C PHE A 10 -4.14 1.62 18.31
N VAL A 11 -2.93 1.13 18.59
CA VAL A 11 -2.44 0.82 19.93
C VAL A 11 -1.21 1.67 20.19
N PRO A 12 -1.20 2.52 21.25
CA PRO A 12 -0.03 3.28 21.63
C PRO A 12 1.17 2.37 21.95
N SER A 13 2.38 2.83 21.60
CA SER A 13 3.60 2.04 21.77
C SER A 13 3.83 1.58 23.22
N GLU A 14 3.46 2.40 24.21
CA GLU A 14 3.56 2.09 25.64
C GLU A 14 2.71 0.88 26.07
N ASN A 15 1.65 0.58 25.31
CA ASN A 15 0.72 -0.51 25.60
C ASN A 15 1.05 -1.80 24.83
N LEU A 16 1.97 -1.77 23.87
CA LEU A 16 2.26 -2.92 22.99
C LEU A 16 2.72 -4.15 23.77
N ARG A 17 3.61 -3.97 24.76
CA ARG A 17 4.09 -5.08 25.61
C ARG A 17 2.97 -5.70 26.44
N SER A 18 2.03 -4.88 26.92
CA SER A 18 0.88 -5.36 27.68
C SER A 18 -0.13 -6.10 26.80
N LEU A 19 -0.31 -5.64 25.56
CA LEU A 19 -1.13 -6.30 24.56
C LEU A 19 -0.54 -7.67 24.17
N GLU A 20 0.76 -7.72 23.89
CA GLU A 20 1.48 -8.96 23.56
C GLU A 20 1.30 -10.01 24.67
N ASN A 21 1.59 -9.65 25.92
CA ASN A 21 1.39 -10.51 27.09
C ASN A 21 -0.06 -11.01 27.23
N ALA A 22 -1.06 -10.19 26.87
CA ALA A 22 -2.47 -10.59 26.94
C ALA A 22 -2.85 -11.56 25.81
N LEU A 23 -2.30 -11.36 24.60
CA LEU A 23 -2.51 -12.26 23.47
C LEU A 23 -1.84 -13.61 23.68
N GLU A 24 -0.64 -13.65 24.25
CA GLU A 24 0.07 -14.89 24.60
C GLU A 24 -0.72 -15.72 25.62
N LYS A 25 -1.21 -15.08 26.70
CA LYS A 25 -2.05 -15.74 27.71
C LYS A 25 -3.32 -16.34 27.11
N MET A 26 -3.96 -15.63 26.19
CA MET A 26 -5.13 -16.13 25.48
C MET A 26 -4.78 -17.31 24.56
N ALA A 27 -3.70 -17.20 23.79
CA ALA A 27 -3.25 -18.25 22.90
C ALA A 27 -2.91 -19.54 23.66
N ALA A 28 -2.32 -19.43 24.86
CA ALA A 28 -2.06 -20.58 25.74
C ALA A 28 -3.32 -21.23 26.32
N SER A 29 -4.46 -20.51 26.32
CA SER A 29 -5.72 -20.97 26.90
C SER A 29 -6.71 -21.57 25.90
N LEU A 30 -6.43 -21.46 24.60
CA LEU A 30 -7.33 -21.89 23.53
C LEU A 30 -6.67 -22.96 22.66
N ASP A 31 -7.40 -24.05 22.39
CA ASP A 31 -6.94 -25.11 21.48
C ASP A 31 -6.88 -24.66 20.00
N SER A 32 -7.53 -23.54 19.67
CA SER A 32 -7.54 -23.00 18.30
C SER A 32 -7.63 -21.48 18.25
N PRO A 33 -7.13 -20.85 17.16
CA PRO A 33 -7.21 -19.40 16.99
C PRO A 33 -8.67 -18.90 16.97
N ASN A 34 -9.02 -17.99 17.88
CA ASN A 34 -10.35 -17.39 17.95
C ASN A 34 -10.27 -15.90 17.60
N VAL A 35 -10.72 -15.54 16.39
CA VAL A 35 -10.67 -14.17 15.86
C VAL A 35 -11.46 -13.18 16.74
N ALA A 36 -12.60 -13.60 17.30
CA ALA A 36 -13.42 -12.74 18.14
C ALA A 36 -12.71 -12.44 19.47
N ALA A 37 -12.14 -13.45 20.11
CA ALA A 37 -11.36 -13.27 21.34
C ALA A 37 -10.13 -12.39 21.10
N THR A 38 -9.39 -12.64 20.01
CA THR A 38 -8.25 -11.79 19.60
C THR A 38 -8.67 -10.34 19.42
N SER A 39 -9.78 -10.10 18.71
CA SER A 39 -10.32 -8.75 18.50
C SER A 39 -10.71 -8.07 19.82
N MET A 40 -11.35 -8.79 20.75
CA MET A 40 -11.69 -8.25 22.08
C MET A 40 -10.46 -7.82 22.86
N ILE A 41 -9.39 -8.62 22.84
CA ILE A 41 -8.13 -8.27 23.51
C ILE A 41 -7.51 -7.04 22.88
N ILE A 42 -7.40 -6.99 21.55
CA ILE A 42 -6.82 -5.81 20.87
C ILE A 42 -7.62 -4.55 21.21
N ASN A 43 -8.96 -4.62 21.19
CA ASN A 43 -9.83 -3.51 21.52
C ASN A 43 -9.66 -2.99 22.95
N LYS A 44 -9.26 -3.84 23.91
CA LYS A 44 -8.96 -3.42 25.28
C LYS A 44 -7.78 -2.45 25.36
N PHE A 45 -6.81 -2.58 24.44
CA PHE A 45 -5.61 -1.76 24.39
C PHE A 45 -5.65 -0.70 23.28
N ALA A 46 -6.58 -0.83 22.33
CA ALA A 46 -6.78 0.12 21.27
C ALA A 46 -7.36 1.43 21.81
N GLN A 47 -6.91 2.55 21.24
CA GLN A 47 -7.59 3.83 21.42
C GLN A 47 -8.56 4.04 20.26
N GLU A 48 -9.76 4.57 20.56
CA GLU A 48 -10.68 5.02 19.53
C GLU A 48 -10.01 6.11 18.67
N ALA A 49 -10.21 6.04 17.35
CA ALA A 49 -9.63 6.93 16.35
C ALA A 49 -10.03 8.41 16.49
N THR A 50 -10.70 8.79 17.57
CA THR A 50 -11.41 10.06 17.74
C THR A 50 -11.01 10.85 18.99
N GLN A 51 -10.09 10.40 19.82
CA GLN A 51 -9.72 11.16 21.02
C GLN A 51 -8.39 11.88 20.85
N PRO A 52 -8.35 13.21 21.11
CA PRO A 52 -7.09 13.92 21.17
C PRO A 52 -6.25 13.32 22.30
N THR A 53 -4.94 13.24 22.07
CA THR A 53 -3.95 12.65 22.97
C THR A 53 -4.15 13.12 24.42
N TYR A 54 -3.68 12.33 25.39
CA TYR A 54 -3.78 12.61 26.83
C TYR A 54 -3.43 14.05 27.25
N LYS A 55 -2.56 14.73 26.49
CA LYS A 55 -2.20 16.15 26.69
C LYS A 55 -3.39 17.11 26.51
N MET A 56 -4.40 16.73 25.72
CA MET A 56 -5.62 17.49 25.45
C MET A 56 -6.78 17.14 26.38
N ARG A 57 -6.84 15.95 26.98
CA ARG A 57 -7.85 15.60 28.00
C ARG A 57 -7.69 16.45 29.27
N LEU A 58 -6.45 16.74 29.67
CA LEU A 58 -6.13 17.68 30.76
C LEU A 58 -6.53 19.12 30.44
N ILE A 59 -6.49 19.51 29.16
CA ILE A 59 -6.90 20.86 28.72
C ILE A 59 -8.45 20.93 28.59
N LEU A 60 -9.11 19.87 28.11
CA LEU A 60 -10.57 19.81 27.92
C LEU A 60 -11.37 19.86 29.23
N GLY A 61 -10.83 19.34 30.34
CA GLY A 61 -11.44 19.51 31.67
C GLY A 61 -11.44 20.95 32.19
N LEU A 62 -10.69 21.85 31.56
CA LEU A 62 -10.52 23.26 31.93
C LEU A 62 -11.03 24.23 30.85
N ILE A 63 -11.65 23.71 29.79
CA ILE A 63 -11.99 24.50 28.61
C ILE A 63 -13.46 24.97 28.65
N ARG A 64 -13.64 26.28 28.41
CA ARG A 64 -14.93 26.96 28.22
C ARG A 64 -15.71 26.38 27.00
N PRO A 65 -17.06 26.46 26.99
CA PRO A 65 -17.91 25.89 25.92
C PRO A 65 -17.66 26.40 24.49
N ASP A 66 -17.06 27.57 24.34
CA ASP A 66 -16.65 28.21 23.08
C ASP A 66 -15.58 27.40 22.33
N LYS A 67 -14.61 26.84 23.05
CA LYS A 67 -13.52 26.02 22.50
C LYS A 67 -13.98 24.62 22.08
N ILE A 68 -15.05 24.07 22.67
CA ILE A 68 -15.68 22.81 22.24
C ILE A 68 -16.33 23.00 20.86
N LYS A 69 -17.01 24.14 20.65
CA LYS A 69 -17.53 24.52 19.32
C LYS A 69 -16.41 24.75 18.31
N GLU A 70 -15.32 25.41 18.71
CA GLU A 70 -14.12 25.58 17.86
C GLU A 70 -13.54 24.22 17.42
N TRP A 71 -13.43 23.26 18.34
CA TRP A 71 -12.92 21.91 18.05
C TRP A 71 -13.80 21.09 17.11
N SER A 72 -15.11 21.07 17.37
CA SER A 72 -16.07 20.39 16.49
C SER A 72 -16.10 20.98 15.08
N ASN A 73 -15.96 22.32 14.96
CA ASN A 73 -15.82 22.99 13.68
C ASN A 73 -14.50 22.65 12.97
N LEU A 74 -13.39 22.56 13.71
CA LEU A 74 -12.09 22.16 13.16
C LEU A 74 -12.12 20.72 12.64
N LYS A 75 -12.72 19.80 13.40
CA LYS A 75 -12.90 18.40 12.98
C LYS A 75 -13.72 18.29 11.71
N ARG A 76 -14.88 18.96 11.66
CA ARG A 76 -15.77 18.99 10.49
C ARG A 76 -15.09 19.60 9.27
N ARG A 77 -14.31 20.68 9.46
CA ARG A 77 -13.54 21.31 8.38
C ARG A 77 -12.51 20.33 7.81
N LYS A 78 -11.76 19.64 8.67
CA LYS A 78 -10.77 18.65 8.24
C LYS A 78 -11.39 17.47 7.50
N GLU A 79 -12.52 16.94 7.98
CA GLU A 79 -13.27 15.89 7.28
C GLU A 79 -13.72 16.36 5.88
N THR A 80 -14.13 17.62 5.77
CA THR A 80 -14.51 18.22 4.48
C THR A 80 -13.30 18.38 3.55
N GLU A 81 -12.15 18.82 4.06
CA GLU A 81 -10.90 18.92 3.30
C GLU A 81 -10.41 17.55 2.80
N ASP A 82 -10.44 16.52 3.65
CA ASP A 82 -10.05 15.16 3.29
C ASP A 82 -10.98 14.57 2.20
N GLN A 83 -12.28 14.84 2.30
CA GLN A 83 -13.25 14.42 1.28
C GLN A 83 -13.03 15.15 -0.06
N VAL A 84 -12.74 16.45 -0.02
CA VAL A 84 -12.42 17.24 -1.22
C VAL A 84 -11.16 16.70 -1.88
N ARG A 85 -10.10 16.43 -1.11
CA ARG A 85 -8.87 15.83 -1.64
C ARG A 85 -9.12 14.45 -2.23
N LEU A 86 -9.92 13.60 -1.56
CA LEU A 86 -10.26 12.27 -2.08
C LEU A 86 -11.00 12.37 -3.42
N ASN A 87 -11.92 13.32 -3.56
CA ASN A 87 -12.62 13.56 -4.83
C ASN A 87 -11.65 13.97 -5.94
N MET A 88 -10.68 14.84 -5.65
CA MET A 88 -9.63 15.22 -6.61
C MET A 88 -8.77 14.02 -7.02
N ILE A 89 -8.35 13.19 -6.04
CA ILE A 89 -7.59 11.96 -6.30
C ILE A 89 -8.41 11.04 -7.21
N ASN A 90 -9.68 10.80 -6.88
CA ASN A 90 -10.54 9.93 -7.69
C ASN A 90 -10.70 10.45 -9.13
N GLN A 91 -10.82 11.76 -9.32
CA GLN A 91 -10.90 12.38 -10.65
C GLN A 91 -9.61 12.24 -11.46
N CYS A 92 -8.44 12.28 -10.80
CA CYS A 92 -7.15 12.17 -11.49
C CYS A 92 -6.77 10.72 -11.78
N PHE A 93 -7.00 9.80 -10.84
CA PHE A 93 -6.57 8.40 -10.91
C PHE A 93 -7.64 7.46 -11.47
N CYS A 94 -8.73 7.98 -12.05
CA CYS A 94 -9.71 7.18 -12.77
C CYS A 94 -9.31 6.85 -14.22
N GLY A 95 -8.26 7.47 -14.77
CA GLY A 95 -7.79 7.18 -16.13
C GLY A 95 -7.36 5.73 -16.33
N GLU A 96 -7.47 5.25 -17.56
CA GLU A 96 -7.15 3.87 -17.95
C GLU A 96 -5.66 3.68 -18.29
N SER A 97 -4.95 4.76 -18.59
CA SER A 97 -3.51 4.76 -18.84
C SER A 97 -2.74 5.68 -17.88
N CYS A 98 -1.42 5.45 -17.75
CA CYS A 98 -0.56 6.32 -16.95
C CYS A 98 -0.48 7.73 -17.53
N GLU A 99 -0.54 7.86 -18.84
CA GLU A 99 -0.54 9.10 -19.61
C GLU A 99 -1.80 9.92 -19.33
N GLU A 100 -2.97 9.28 -19.29
CA GLU A 100 -4.23 9.93 -18.92
C GLU A 100 -4.21 10.42 -17.47
N ILE A 101 -3.70 9.60 -16.54
CA ILE A 101 -3.58 9.98 -15.13
C ILE A 101 -2.64 11.17 -14.97
N LEU A 102 -1.47 11.13 -15.62
CA LEU A 102 -0.50 12.23 -15.59
C LEU A 102 -1.09 13.51 -16.19
N SER A 103 -1.75 13.42 -17.34
CA SER A 103 -2.43 14.55 -17.98
C SER A 103 -3.54 15.13 -17.11
N SER A 104 -4.29 14.27 -16.40
CA SER A 104 -5.35 14.71 -15.48
C SER A 104 -4.77 15.46 -14.28
N LEU A 105 -3.66 14.98 -13.72
CA LEU A 105 -2.93 15.67 -12.65
C LEU A 105 -2.37 17.02 -13.10
N GLU A 106 -1.74 17.09 -14.28
CA GLU A 106 -1.21 18.34 -14.83
C GLU A 106 -2.32 19.36 -15.07
N ARG A 107 -3.46 18.93 -15.62
CA ARG A 107 -4.63 19.79 -15.77
C ARG A 107 -5.18 20.25 -14.42
N LEU A 108 -5.20 19.39 -13.39
CA LEU A 108 -5.62 19.78 -12.05
C LEU A 108 -4.65 20.82 -11.45
N ALA A 109 -3.35 20.67 -11.65
CA ALA A 109 -2.32 21.59 -11.15
C ALA A 109 -2.46 23.03 -11.71
N THR A 110 -3.11 23.21 -12.86
CA THR A 110 -3.43 24.55 -13.39
C THR A 110 -4.62 25.22 -12.69
N LYS A 111 -5.46 24.44 -12.00
CA LYS A 111 -6.71 24.89 -11.37
C LYS A 111 -6.60 25.07 -9.87
N VAL A 112 -5.73 24.30 -9.21
CA VAL A 112 -5.60 24.30 -7.75
C VAL A 112 -4.14 24.42 -7.34
N GLN A 113 -3.88 25.12 -6.24
CA GLN A 113 -2.55 25.30 -5.68
C GLN A 113 -2.30 24.31 -4.54
N GLU A 114 -2.44 23.01 -4.84
CA GLU A 114 -2.26 21.93 -3.87
C GLU A 114 -0.88 21.29 -4.05
N LYS A 115 -0.03 21.37 -3.03
CA LYS A 115 1.34 20.83 -3.07
C LYS A 115 1.38 19.34 -3.48
N TRP A 116 0.45 18.54 -2.97
CA TRP A 116 0.42 17.09 -3.23
C TRP A 116 0.24 16.76 -4.73
N VAL A 117 -0.43 17.63 -5.50
CA VAL A 117 -0.62 17.42 -6.94
C VAL A 117 0.71 17.54 -7.67
N HIS A 118 1.49 18.59 -7.36
CA HIS A 118 2.83 18.78 -7.92
C HIS A 118 3.77 17.67 -7.49
N ASP A 119 3.75 17.28 -6.20
CA ASP A 119 4.56 16.18 -5.67
C ASP A 119 4.22 14.86 -6.41
N ALA A 120 2.94 14.59 -6.71
CA ALA A 120 2.50 13.41 -7.46
C ALA A 120 2.99 13.43 -8.92
N ILE A 121 2.90 14.57 -9.61
CA ILE A 121 3.41 14.73 -10.99
C ILE A 121 4.93 14.49 -11.01
N THR A 122 5.68 15.11 -10.11
CA THR A 122 7.13 14.92 -9.99
C THR A 122 7.47 13.46 -9.71
N SER A 123 6.75 12.82 -8.78
CA SER A 123 6.93 11.40 -8.46
C SER A 123 6.72 10.52 -9.69
N MET A 124 5.61 10.69 -10.41
CA MET A 124 5.31 9.91 -11.63
C MET A 124 6.38 10.11 -12.70
N LYS A 125 6.80 11.36 -12.97
CA LYS A 125 7.83 11.65 -13.99
C LYS A 125 9.22 11.11 -13.64
N SER A 126 9.51 10.91 -12.35
CA SER A 126 10.80 10.37 -11.90
C SER A 126 10.83 8.83 -11.82
N ALA A 127 9.68 8.18 -11.87
CA ALA A 127 9.56 6.73 -11.71
C ALA A 127 9.86 5.97 -13.01
N ASN A 128 10.13 4.67 -12.88
CA ASN A 128 10.30 3.74 -14.01
C ASN A 128 9.02 3.66 -14.85
N PRO A 129 9.01 4.11 -16.12
CA PRO A 129 7.81 4.13 -16.96
C PRO A 129 7.18 2.75 -17.18
N LEU A 130 7.99 1.73 -17.47
CA LEU A 130 7.51 0.36 -17.65
C LEU A 130 6.90 -0.17 -16.34
N GLY A 131 7.55 0.12 -15.21
CA GLY A 131 7.05 -0.25 -13.88
C GLY A 131 5.69 0.37 -13.55
N LEU A 132 5.49 1.65 -13.89
CA LEU A 132 4.20 2.32 -13.72
C LEU A 132 3.08 1.64 -14.52
N LYS A 133 3.32 1.30 -15.79
CA LYS A 133 2.31 0.64 -16.63
C LYS A 133 2.00 -0.78 -16.17
N ILE A 134 3.02 -1.56 -15.79
CA ILE A 134 2.83 -2.89 -15.18
C ILE A 134 1.97 -2.76 -13.91
N PHE A 135 2.31 -1.82 -13.02
CA PHE A 135 1.58 -1.61 -11.77
C PHE A 135 0.13 -1.22 -12.00
N LEU A 136 -0.14 -0.27 -12.92
CA LEU A 136 -1.49 0.14 -13.25
C LEU A 136 -2.32 -1.04 -13.76
N ARG A 137 -1.77 -1.82 -14.70
CA ARG A 137 -2.43 -3.00 -15.25
C ARG A 137 -2.72 -4.06 -14.18
N THR A 138 -1.75 -4.39 -13.33
CA THR A 138 -1.93 -5.38 -12.25
C THR A 138 -3.00 -4.95 -11.25
N ILE A 139 -3.06 -3.66 -10.87
CA ILE A 139 -4.12 -3.16 -9.97
C ILE A 139 -5.50 -3.20 -10.66
N ARG A 140 -5.57 -2.82 -11.94
CA ARG A 140 -6.84 -2.79 -12.69
C ARG A 140 -7.40 -4.20 -12.86
N GLU A 141 -6.59 -5.14 -13.32
CA GLU A 141 -6.98 -6.54 -13.46
C GLU A 141 -7.23 -7.22 -12.10
N GLY A 142 -6.49 -6.85 -11.06
CA GLY A 142 -6.63 -7.41 -9.72
C GLY A 142 -7.99 -7.18 -9.08
N ARG A 143 -8.74 -6.15 -9.51
CA ARG A 143 -10.10 -5.86 -9.00
C ARG A 143 -11.12 -6.95 -9.28
N THR A 144 -10.89 -7.79 -10.30
CA THR A 144 -11.79 -8.89 -10.69
C THR A 144 -11.22 -10.28 -10.37
N LYS A 145 -10.01 -10.34 -9.81
CA LYS A 145 -9.28 -11.57 -9.48
C LYS A 145 -9.40 -11.89 -7.99
N ASN A 146 -9.29 -13.17 -7.64
CA ASN A 146 -9.08 -13.57 -6.25
C ASN A 146 -7.59 -13.45 -5.85
N ILE A 147 -7.31 -13.54 -4.54
CA ILE A 147 -5.94 -13.37 -4.01
C ILE A 147 -4.93 -14.33 -4.63
N LYS A 148 -5.30 -15.59 -4.89
CA LYS A 148 -4.40 -16.57 -5.52
C LYS A 148 -4.01 -16.10 -6.92
N GLN A 149 -4.98 -15.68 -7.73
CA GLN A 149 -4.75 -15.17 -9.08
C GLN A 149 -3.93 -13.87 -9.11
N CYS A 150 -4.14 -12.98 -8.12
CA CYS A 150 -3.33 -11.77 -7.99
C CYS A 150 -1.87 -12.13 -7.69
N ILE A 151 -1.62 -13.00 -6.72
CA ILE A 151 -0.26 -13.43 -6.37
C ILE A 151 0.40 -14.17 -7.54
N GLU A 152 -0.33 -15.01 -8.28
CA GLU A 152 0.20 -15.66 -9.50
C GLU A 152 0.61 -14.62 -10.55
N THR A 153 -0.21 -13.60 -10.79
CA THR A 153 0.10 -12.51 -11.72
C THR A 153 1.33 -11.71 -11.26
N GLU A 154 1.40 -11.36 -9.97
CA GLU A 154 2.53 -10.63 -9.39
C GLU A 154 3.82 -11.46 -9.40
N TYR A 155 3.72 -12.78 -9.20
CA TYR A 155 4.85 -13.70 -9.28
C TYR A 155 5.43 -13.76 -10.69
N ILE A 156 4.57 -13.86 -11.72
CA ILE A 156 5.02 -13.80 -13.12
C ILE A 156 5.74 -12.47 -13.38
N ALA A 157 5.16 -11.35 -12.96
CA ALA A 157 5.74 -10.03 -13.14
C ALA A 157 7.12 -9.91 -12.49
N ILE A 158 7.27 -10.34 -11.23
CA ILE A 158 8.54 -10.23 -10.52
C ILE A 158 9.59 -11.18 -11.10
N SER A 159 9.22 -12.37 -11.56
CA SER A 159 10.14 -13.30 -12.25
C SER A 159 10.71 -12.67 -13.53
N HIS A 160 9.88 -11.98 -14.32
CA HIS A 160 10.36 -11.25 -15.50
C HIS A 160 11.29 -10.08 -15.16
N VAL A 161 10.95 -9.35 -14.09
CA VAL A 161 11.73 -8.19 -13.62
C VAL A 161 13.09 -8.63 -13.06
N LEU A 162 13.14 -9.70 -12.26
CA LEU A 162 14.38 -10.24 -11.70
C LEU A 162 15.21 -11.00 -12.74
N GLY A 163 14.55 -11.75 -13.64
CA GLY A 163 15.22 -12.44 -14.75
C GLY A 163 15.73 -11.52 -15.86
N ARG A 164 15.52 -10.20 -15.76
CA ARG A 164 15.91 -9.19 -16.78
C ARG A 164 15.33 -9.45 -18.18
N THR A 165 14.25 -10.22 -18.26
CA THR A 165 13.63 -10.57 -19.54
C THR A 165 12.74 -9.44 -20.08
N CYS A 166 12.34 -8.52 -19.20
CA CYS A 166 11.58 -7.31 -19.54
C CYS A 166 12.42 -6.04 -19.62
N SER A 167 13.24 -5.77 -18.61
CA SER A 167 14.14 -4.61 -18.57
C SER A 167 15.17 -4.79 -17.46
N ASN A 168 16.21 -3.94 -17.48
CA ASN A 168 17.18 -3.83 -16.39
C ASN A 168 16.77 -2.81 -15.30
N ASN A 169 15.57 -2.21 -15.39
CA ASN A 169 15.18 -1.07 -14.55
C ASN A 169 15.13 -1.41 -13.05
N PHE A 170 14.88 -2.66 -12.67
CA PHE A 170 14.97 -3.05 -11.26
C PHE A 170 16.39 -2.91 -10.69
N TYR A 171 17.39 -3.36 -11.45
CA TYR A 171 18.79 -3.26 -11.08
C TYR A 171 19.27 -1.82 -11.11
N GLU A 172 18.87 -1.07 -12.14
CA GLU A 172 19.20 0.36 -12.23
C GLU A 172 18.59 1.17 -11.09
N GLY A 173 17.33 0.91 -10.75
CA GLY A 173 16.67 1.57 -9.62
C GLY A 173 17.35 1.22 -8.29
N SER A 174 17.73 -0.05 -8.11
CA SER A 174 18.49 -0.50 -6.94
C SER A 174 19.86 0.18 -6.87
N ARG A 175 20.57 0.28 -8.01
CA ARG A 175 21.84 0.98 -8.12
C ARG A 175 21.68 2.45 -7.70
N ALA A 176 20.79 3.18 -8.35
CA ALA A 176 20.58 4.60 -8.13
C ALA A 176 20.11 4.96 -6.71
N MET A 177 19.30 4.10 -6.08
CA MET A 177 18.69 4.39 -4.78
C MET A 177 19.45 3.81 -3.58
N LEU A 178 20.04 2.62 -3.72
CA LEU A 178 20.58 1.85 -2.60
C LEU A 178 22.11 1.70 -2.66
N ILE A 179 22.68 1.51 -3.85
CA ILE A 179 24.12 1.26 -4.04
C ILE A 179 24.88 2.57 -4.17
N ASP A 180 24.70 3.26 -5.30
CA ASP A 180 25.41 4.50 -5.62
C ASP A 180 24.74 5.72 -4.95
N LYS A 181 23.44 5.62 -4.66
CA LYS A 181 22.64 6.65 -3.98
C LYS A 181 22.66 8.01 -4.70
N ASP A 182 22.87 8.00 -6.01
CA ASP A 182 22.88 9.21 -6.85
C ASP A 182 21.47 9.80 -7.06
N LYS A 183 20.42 9.01 -6.80
CA LYS A 183 19.01 9.35 -7.06
C LYS A 183 18.74 9.76 -8.52
N LYS A 184 19.53 9.23 -9.46
CA LYS A 184 19.47 9.52 -10.90
C LYS A 184 19.40 8.24 -11.73
N PRO A 185 18.33 7.45 -11.57
CA PRO A 185 18.16 6.24 -12.35
C PRO A 185 18.03 6.57 -13.85
N GLN A 186 18.68 5.77 -14.69
CA GLN A 186 18.61 5.84 -16.15
C GLN A 186 17.61 4.79 -16.66
N TRP A 187 16.33 5.15 -16.68
CA TRP A 187 15.27 4.23 -17.10
C TRP A 187 15.31 3.93 -18.59
N GLU A 188 15.12 2.65 -18.93
CA GLU A 188 14.92 2.19 -20.29
C GLU A 188 13.62 1.36 -20.37
N PRO A 189 12.60 1.82 -21.11
CA PRO A 189 12.51 3.10 -21.81
C PRO A 189 12.40 4.28 -20.84
N SER A 190 12.70 5.48 -21.34
CA SER A 190 12.86 6.69 -20.51
C SER A 190 11.56 7.46 -20.31
N LYS A 191 10.55 7.21 -21.16
CA LYS A 191 9.26 7.90 -21.15
C LYS A 191 8.08 6.93 -21.19
N LEU A 192 6.90 7.40 -20.79
CA LEU A 192 5.68 6.60 -20.79
C LEU A 192 5.25 6.23 -22.22
N GLU A 193 5.38 7.16 -23.16
CA GLU A 193 4.97 7.00 -24.56
C GLU A 193 5.84 5.97 -25.31
N GLU A 194 7.04 5.70 -24.80
CA GLU A 194 7.97 4.71 -25.34
C GLU A 194 7.66 3.27 -24.85
N VAL A 195 6.81 3.12 -23.82
CA VAL A 195 6.38 1.81 -23.33
C VAL A 195 5.19 1.32 -24.14
N THR A 196 5.38 0.26 -24.92
CA THR A 196 4.30 -0.36 -25.71
C THR A 196 3.49 -1.38 -24.90
N GLU A 197 2.30 -1.70 -25.39
CA GLU A 197 1.46 -2.74 -24.78
C GLU A 197 2.10 -4.12 -24.85
N GLU A 198 2.89 -4.41 -25.90
CA GLU A 198 3.63 -5.67 -26.00
C GLU A 198 4.68 -5.80 -24.91
N MET A 199 5.37 -4.70 -24.55
CA MET A 199 6.35 -4.70 -23.46
C MET A 199 5.68 -5.05 -22.13
N VAL A 200 4.53 -4.43 -21.84
CA VAL A 200 3.76 -4.70 -20.62
C VAL A 200 3.22 -6.13 -20.62
N ALA A 201 2.65 -6.58 -21.75
CA ALA A 201 2.09 -7.92 -21.89
C ALA A 201 3.15 -9.01 -21.71
N LYS A 202 4.36 -8.81 -22.26
CA LYS A 202 5.51 -9.70 -22.07
C LYS A 202 5.87 -9.87 -20.60
N CYS A 203 5.78 -8.81 -19.80
CA CYS A 203 6.08 -8.90 -18.36
C CYS A 203 5.01 -9.63 -17.55
N LEU A 204 3.86 -9.90 -18.14
CA LEU A 204 2.73 -10.57 -17.49
C LEU A 204 2.42 -11.93 -18.14
N SER A 205 3.18 -12.35 -19.15
CA SER A 205 2.96 -13.61 -19.85
C SER A 205 3.62 -14.78 -19.16
N ILE A 206 2.96 -15.94 -19.16
CA ILE A 206 3.55 -17.20 -18.70
C ILE A 206 4.48 -17.68 -19.82
N SER A 207 5.71 -17.20 -19.80
CA SER A 207 6.78 -17.61 -20.71
C SER A 207 8.03 -17.88 -19.88
N PHE A 208 8.00 -19.01 -19.18
CA PHE A 208 9.18 -19.55 -18.50
C PHE A 208 9.85 -20.53 -19.47
N SER A 209 11.15 -20.38 -19.68
CA SER A 209 11.90 -21.42 -20.40
C SER A 209 12.08 -22.63 -19.48
N GLU A 210 12.26 -23.82 -20.06
CA GLU A 210 12.50 -25.05 -19.27
C GLU A 210 13.79 -24.97 -18.44
N ASP A 211 14.68 -24.02 -18.78
CA ASP A 211 15.95 -23.75 -18.10
C ASP A 211 15.86 -22.65 -17.02
N ASP A 212 14.69 -22.04 -16.81
CA ASP A 212 14.52 -21.02 -15.77
C ASP A 212 14.21 -21.67 -14.41
N ASP A 213 15.02 -21.37 -13.40
CA ASP A 213 14.79 -21.76 -11.99
C ASP A 213 13.45 -21.23 -11.41
N TRP A 214 12.75 -20.37 -12.16
CA TRP A 214 11.49 -19.74 -11.81
C TRP A 214 10.29 -20.59 -12.23
N LEU A 215 10.17 -21.79 -11.64
CA LEU A 215 8.97 -22.62 -11.80
C LEU A 215 7.69 -21.85 -11.43
N PRO A 216 6.53 -22.20 -12.01
CA PRO A 216 5.25 -21.58 -11.67
C PRO A 216 4.96 -21.67 -10.16
N LEU A 217 4.50 -20.56 -9.57
CA LEU A 217 4.21 -20.47 -8.14
C LEU A 217 3.29 -21.60 -7.65
N GLN A 218 3.79 -22.42 -6.72
CA GLN A 218 3.01 -23.45 -6.06
C GLN A 218 2.57 -22.96 -4.68
N LEU A 219 1.29 -22.60 -4.52
CA LEU A 219 0.75 -22.24 -3.21
C LEU A 219 0.41 -23.47 -2.37
N PRO A 220 0.75 -23.52 -1.07
CA PRO A 220 0.38 -24.62 -0.20
C PRO A 220 -1.14 -24.83 -0.15
N THR A 221 -1.60 -26.05 -0.38
CA THR A 221 -3.01 -26.41 -0.20
C THR A 221 -3.30 -26.73 1.27
N LYS A 222 -4.50 -26.37 1.75
CA LYS A 222 -4.91 -26.57 3.17
C LYS A 222 -4.80 -28.02 3.66
N ALA A 223 -4.78 -29.00 2.77
CA ALA A 223 -4.66 -30.42 3.10
C ALA A 223 -3.31 -30.81 3.75
N ASN A 224 -2.25 -30.00 3.59
CA ASN A 224 -0.91 -30.30 4.11
C ASN A 224 -0.64 -29.85 5.56
N ARG A 225 -1.65 -29.37 6.31
CA ARG A 225 -1.45 -28.90 7.69
C ARG A 225 -1.29 -30.01 8.74
N SER A 226 -1.56 -31.27 8.41
CA SER A 226 -1.43 -32.39 9.35
C SER A 226 0.01 -32.90 9.54
N ASN A 227 0.99 -32.43 8.76
CA ASN A 227 2.38 -32.93 8.82
C ASN A 227 3.43 -31.87 9.19
N VAL A 228 3.04 -30.67 9.62
CA VAL A 228 4.02 -29.69 10.11
C VAL A 228 4.32 -30.00 11.57
N GLY A 229 5.35 -30.81 11.81
CA GLY A 229 5.97 -30.95 13.13
C GLY A 229 6.41 -29.59 13.69
N PRO A 230 6.67 -29.49 15.01
CA PRO A 230 6.95 -28.21 15.65
C PRO A 230 8.14 -27.54 14.95
N SER A 231 7.88 -26.35 14.39
CA SER A 231 8.91 -25.49 13.83
C SER A 231 9.90 -25.18 14.95
N LYS A 232 11.15 -25.63 14.81
CA LYS A 232 12.24 -25.23 15.68
C LYS A 232 12.69 -23.84 15.24
N LEU A 233 12.21 -22.83 15.96
CA LEU A 233 12.95 -21.59 16.21
C LEU A 233 13.32 -21.59 17.69
#